data_AF-T0ZZ42-F1
#
_entry.id   AF-T0ZZ42-F1
#
_cell.length_a   1.000
_cell.length_b   1.000
_cell.length_c   1.000
_cell.angle_alpha   90.00
_cell.angle_beta   90.00
_cell.angle_gamma   90.00
#
_symmetry.space_group_name_H-M   'P 1'
#
loop_
_entity.id
_entity.type
_entity.pdbx_description
1 polymer ?
#
loop_
_entity_poly.entity_id
_entity_poly.type
_entity_poly.pdbx_seq_one_letter_code
_entity_poly.pdbx_strand_id
1 'polypeptide(L)'
;MLFYANAIMEELQGNAKSIMARMDSNPLIAEANKKHIHELVTYLQARGAKPNTIDKYVYHYEKIINLIGSGNDILKVKRPELEQAIARLNGLHLSEEEKRKVKVTIKAMYKHFLGEDLYYPKQIAWIKTTGSKNKMLPQDLLTEDEILKLIQYSKDLRDKAIIALLFDTGMRIGEL
;
A
#
# COMPACT_ATOMS: atom_id res chain seq x y z
N MET A 1 -1.35 15.41 23.56
CA MET A 1 -0.98 14.38 22.57
C MET A 1 -2.07 13.30 22.44
N LEU A 2 -2.59 12.74 23.55
CA LEU A 2 -3.69 11.75 23.55
C LEU A 2 -5.01 12.21 22.89
N PHE A 3 -5.40 13.48 23.04
CA PHE A 3 -6.62 14.01 22.41
C PHE A 3 -6.56 14.06 20.87
N TYR A 4 -5.37 14.32 20.30
CA TYR A 4 -5.20 14.40 18.84
C TYR A 4 -5.23 13.01 18.18
N ALA A 5 -4.62 12.01 18.83
CA ALA A 5 -4.65 10.63 18.33
C ALA A 5 -6.07 10.06 18.27
N ASN A 6 -6.93 10.41 19.24
CA ASN A 6 -8.33 9.96 19.26
C ASN A 6 -9.17 10.53 18.11
N ALA A 7 -9.01 11.81 17.75
CA ALA A 7 -9.73 12.41 16.63
C ALA A 7 -9.33 11.79 15.28
N ILE A 8 -8.05 11.47 15.10
CA ILE A 8 -7.53 10.82 13.88
C ILE A 8 -8.13 9.42 13.70
N MET A 9 -8.27 8.66 14.80
CA MET A 9 -8.84 7.31 14.77
C MET A 9 -10.36 7.28 14.49
N GLU A 10 -11.06 8.38 14.74
CA GLU A 10 -12.50 8.51 14.43
C GLU A 10 -12.75 8.73 12.93
N GLU A 11 -11.85 9.41 12.22
CA GLU A 11 -11.96 9.70 10.78
C GLU A 11 -11.41 8.58 9.87
N LEU A 12 -10.65 7.64 10.43
CA LEU A 12 -10.15 6.49 9.68
C LEU A 12 -11.28 5.55 9.26
N GLN A 13 -11.46 5.42 7.95
CA GLN A 13 -12.34 4.43 7.34
C GLN A 13 -11.55 3.20 6.89
N GLY A 14 -12.23 2.07 6.70
CA GLY A 14 -11.64 0.89 6.10
C GLY A 14 -10.72 0.08 7.03
N ASN A 15 -9.71 -0.56 6.45
CA ASN A 15 -8.88 -1.53 7.17
C ASN A 15 -7.92 -0.85 8.14
N ALA A 16 -7.42 0.35 7.84
CA ALA A 16 -6.40 1.06 8.62
C ALA A 16 -6.74 1.12 10.12
N LYS A 17 -7.99 1.49 10.44
CA LYS A 17 -8.47 1.59 11.82
C LYS A 17 -8.32 0.28 12.58
N SER A 18 -8.73 -0.83 11.97
CA SER A 18 -8.61 -2.17 12.57
C SER A 18 -7.16 -2.59 12.73
N ILE A 19 -6.31 -2.32 11.75
CA ILE A 19 -4.87 -2.65 11.83
C ILE A 19 -4.21 -1.87 12.96
N MET A 20 -4.41 -0.55 13.02
CA MET A 20 -3.80 0.30 14.05
C MET A 20 -4.28 -0.09 15.44
N ALA A 21 -5.59 -0.34 15.63
CA ALA A 21 -6.12 -0.80 16.91
C ALA A 21 -5.48 -2.13 17.36
N ARG A 22 -5.24 -3.08 16.44
CA ARG A 22 -4.55 -4.33 16.75
C ARG A 22 -3.08 -4.10 17.09
N MET A 23 -2.44 -3.15 16.43
CA MET A 23 -1.03 -2.84 16.69
C MET A 23 -0.85 -2.17 18.05
N ASP A 24 -1.76 -1.26 18.40
CA ASP A 24 -1.75 -0.52 19.66
C ASP A 24 -1.93 -1.46 20.86
N SER A 25 -2.81 -2.46 20.72
CA SER A 25 -3.05 -3.47 21.75
C SER A 25 -1.98 -4.56 21.83
N ASN A 26 -1.08 -4.67 20.85
CA ASN A 26 -0.05 -5.70 20.83
C ASN A 26 1.17 -5.31 21.70
N PRO A 27 1.45 -6.04 22.80
CA PRO A 27 2.57 -5.72 23.69
C PRO A 27 3.95 -6.02 23.08
N LEU A 28 4.03 -6.82 22.01
CA LEU A 28 5.29 -7.15 21.33
C LEU A 28 5.75 -6.04 20.38
N ILE A 29 4.86 -5.10 20.03
CA ILE A 29 5.20 -3.97 19.16
C ILE A 29 5.77 -2.85 20.01
N ALA A 30 6.97 -2.40 19.66
CA ALA A 30 7.61 -1.28 20.34
C ALA A 30 6.72 -0.04 20.36
N GLU A 31 6.65 0.65 21.49
CA GLU A 31 5.77 1.82 21.68
C GLU A 31 6.10 2.95 20.69
N ALA A 32 7.38 3.11 20.33
CA ALA A 32 7.82 4.01 19.26
C ALA A 32 7.11 3.71 17.92
N ASN A 33 6.97 2.44 17.55
CA ASN A 33 6.35 2.06 16.28
C ASN A 33 4.84 2.33 16.25
N LYS A 34 4.16 2.25 17.41
CA LYS A 34 2.75 2.65 17.53
C LYS A 34 2.64 4.14 17.29
N LYS A 35 3.46 4.94 17.96
CA LYS A 35 3.50 6.39 17.75
C LYS A 35 3.79 6.77 16.29
N HIS A 36 4.81 6.15 15.68
CA HIS A 36 5.20 6.42 14.29
C HIS A 36 4.08 6.13 13.27
N ILE A 37 3.23 5.11 13.48
CA ILE A 37 2.13 4.86 12.53
C ILE A 37 1.04 5.93 12.63
N HIS A 38 0.73 6.40 13.84
CA HIS A 38 -0.21 7.51 14.04
C HIS A 38 0.30 8.80 13.40
N GLU A 39 1.59 9.10 13.57
CA GLU A 39 2.24 10.26 12.92
C GLU A 39 2.25 10.12 11.39
N LEU A 40 2.54 8.92 10.86
CA LEU A 40 2.53 8.67 9.42
C LEU A 40 1.13 8.86 8.83
N VAL A 41 0.08 8.37 9.49
CA VAL A 41 -1.31 8.56 9.07
C VAL A 41 -1.68 10.04 9.06
N THR A 42 -1.35 10.76 10.12
CA THR A 42 -1.57 12.21 10.22
C THR A 42 -0.90 12.94 9.06
N TYR A 43 0.35 12.59 8.76
CA TYR A 43 1.10 13.14 7.64
C TYR A 43 0.43 12.85 6.30
N LEU A 44 -0.03 11.61 6.07
CA LEU A 44 -0.71 11.24 4.84
C LEU A 44 -2.03 12.00 4.67
N GLN A 45 -2.81 12.16 5.74
CA GLN A 45 -4.04 12.97 5.73
C GLN A 45 -3.75 14.44 5.43
N ALA A 46 -2.74 15.03 6.08
CA ALA A 46 -2.32 16.42 5.85
C ALA A 46 -1.90 16.67 4.39
N ARG A 47 -1.40 15.64 3.69
CA ARG A 47 -1.07 15.68 2.27
C ARG A 47 -2.25 15.40 1.34
N GLY A 48 -3.45 15.22 1.87
CA GLY A 48 -4.66 14.90 1.09
C GLY A 48 -4.66 13.48 0.52
N ALA A 49 -4.00 12.52 1.18
CA ALA A 49 -4.04 11.13 0.74
C ALA A 49 -5.46 10.56 0.85
N LYS A 50 -5.92 9.88 -0.21
CA LYS A 50 -7.20 9.17 -0.21
C LYS A 50 -7.23 8.03 0.83
N PRO A 51 -8.39 7.65 1.39
CA PRO A 51 -8.50 6.58 2.39
C PRO A 51 -7.85 5.26 1.97
N ASN A 52 -8.08 4.80 0.74
CA ASN A 52 -7.45 3.57 0.22
C ASN A 52 -5.91 3.66 0.15
N THR A 53 -5.36 4.86 -0.01
CA THR A 53 -3.90 5.07 0.07
C THR A 53 -3.43 4.88 1.50
N ILE A 54 -4.12 5.48 2.47
CA ILE A 54 -3.80 5.34 3.91
C ILE A 54 -3.87 3.87 4.32
N ASP A 55 -4.94 3.16 3.96
CA ASP A 55 -5.10 1.72 4.21
C ASP A 55 -3.90 0.89 3.73
N LYS A 56 -3.41 1.17 2.52
CA LYS A 56 -2.24 0.47 1.96
C LYS A 56 -0.97 0.78 2.75
N TYR A 57 -0.75 2.04 3.11
CA TYR A 57 0.42 2.42 3.90
C TYR A 57 0.40 1.74 5.28
N VAL A 58 -0.74 1.74 5.96
CA VAL A 58 -0.91 1.08 7.26
C VAL A 58 -0.71 -0.43 7.16
N TYR A 59 -1.31 -1.06 6.16
CA TYR A 59 -1.14 -2.50 5.90
C TYR A 59 0.33 -2.87 5.64
N HIS A 60 1.03 -2.11 4.80
CA HIS A 60 2.44 -2.37 4.53
C HIS A 60 3.33 -2.02 5.73
N TYR A 61 2.98 -1.02 6.52
CA TYR A 61 3.70 -0.65 7.75
C TYR A 61 3.71 -1.80 8.77
N GLU A 62 2.56 -2.42 9.03
CA GLU A 62 2.48 -3.63 9.87
C GLU A 62 3.39 -4.75 9.34
N LYS A 63 3.39 -4.99 8.02
CA LYS A 63 4.27 -5.97 7.39
C LYS A 63 5.75 -5.62 7.56
N ILE A 64 6.13 -4.35 7.49
CA ILE A 64 7.50 -3.87 7.70
C ILE A 64 7.95 -4.15 9.14
N ILE A 65 7.10 -3.88 10.13
CA ILE A 65 7.38 -4.21 11.54
C ILE A 65 7.66 -5.70 11.71
N ASN A 66 6.79 -6.54 11.14
CA ASN A 66 6.97 -8.00 11.23
C ASN A 66 8.26 -8.47 10.53
N LEU A 67 8.64 -7.83 9.43
CA LEU A 67 9.90 -8.13 8.73
C LEU A 67 11.13 -7.69 9.50
N ILE A 68 11.09 -6.55 10.19
CA ILE A 68 12.23 -6.02 10.96
C ILE A 68 12.34 -6.70 12.35
N GLY A 69 11.21 -7.11 12.91
CA GLY A 69 11.07 -7.61 14.27
C GLY A 69 10.35 -6.58 15.14
N SER A 70 9.21 -6.97 15.70
CA SER A 70 8.24 -6.05 16.30
C SER A 70 8.74 -5.20 17.47
N GLY A 71 9.73 -5.70 18.21
CA GLY A 71 10.35 -4.99 19.33
C GLY A 71 11.39 -3.93 18.93
N ASN A 72 11.78 -3.84 17.66
CA ASN A 72 12.75 -2.87 17.19
C ASN A 72 12.07 -1.56 16.77
N ASP A 73 12.62 -0.41 17.17
CA ASP A 73 12.19 0.89 16.64
C ASP A 73 12.58 0.98 15.16
N ILE A 74 11.57 0.95 14.28
CA ILE A 74 11.79 0.86 12.84
C ILE A 74 12.58 2.05 12.29
N LEU A 75 12.59 3.21 12.94
CA LEU A 75 13.33 4.39 12.45
C LEU A 75 14.80 4.40 12.91
N LYS A 76 15.18 3.53 13.85
CA LYS A 76 16.55 3.41 14.38
C LYS A 76 17.33 2.22 13.83
N VAL A 77 16.69 1.40 12.99
CA VAL A 77 17.30 0.24 12.35
C VAL A 77 18.43 0.69 11.43
N LYS A 78 19.59 0.03 11.53
CA LYS A 78 20.72 0.34 10.65
C LYS A 78 20.55 -0.36 9.30
N ARG A 79 21.42 0.01 8.36
CA ARG A 79 21.35 -0.49 6.98
C ARG A 79 21.46 -2.02 6.88
N PRO A 80 22.38 -2.73 7.57
CA PRO A 80 22.49 -4.19 7.45
C PRO A 80 21.21 -4.93 7.85
N GLU A 81 20.53 -4.47 8.90
CA GLU A 81 19.28 -5.07 9.39
C GLU A 81 18.12 -4.80 8.41
N LEU A 82 18.09 -3.61 7.78
CA LEU A 82 17.17 -3.33 6.68
C LEU A 82 17.47 -4.19 5.44
N GLU A 83 18.74 -4.41 5.10
CA GLU A 83 19.13 -5.30 4.01
C GLU A 83 18.61 -6.73 4.26
N GLN A 84 18.72 -7.23 5.50
CA GLN A 84 18.15 -8.52 5.89
C GLN A 84 16.61 -8.53 5.83
N ALA A 85 15.94 -7.46 6.24
CA ALA A 85 14.48 -7.34 6.14
C ALA A 85 14.02 -7.34 4.67
N ILE A 86 14.72 -6.63 3.78
CA ILE A 86 14.43 -6.61 2.34
C ILE A 86 14.75 -7.96 1.68
N ALA A 87 15.82 -8.65 2.11
CA ALA A 87 16.12 -10.00 1.64
C ALA A 87 14.99 -10.98 2.01
N ARG A 88 14.51 -10.93 3.26
CA ARG A 88 13.34 -11.71 3.71
C ARG A 88 12.10 -11.40 2.88
N LEU A 89 11.78 -10.12 2.65
CA LEU A 89 10.67 -9.69 1.80
C LEU A 89 10.76 -10.28 0.38
N ASN A 90 11.95 -10.27 -0.22
CA ASN A 90 12.14 -10.80 -1.56
C ASN A 90 11.92 -12.32 -1.64
N GLY A 91 12.25 -13.04 -0.56
CA GLY A 91 12.03 -14.48 -0.42
C GLY A 91 10.59 -14.90 -0.10
N LEU A 92 9.69 -13.96 0.20
CA LEU A 92 8.28 -14.28 0.42
C LEU A 92 7.56 -14.60 -0.89
N HIS A 93 6.58 -15.52 -0.83
CA HIS A 93 5.65 -15.84 -1.91
C HIS A 93 4.59 -14.74 -2.09
N LEU A 94 5.05 -13.54 -2.46
CA LEU A 94 4.22 -12.37 -2.76
C LEU A 94 4.43 -11.95 -4.22
N SER A 95 3.45 -11.27 -4.81
CA SER A 95 3.64 -10.66 -6.13
C SER A 95 4.73 -9.59 -6.10
N GLU A 96 5.40 -9.38 -7.23
CA GLU A 96 6.45 -8.34 -7.32
C GLU A 96 5.88 -6.95 -7.05
N GLU A 97 4.63 -6.70 -7.44
CA GLU A 97 3.93 -5.45 -7.14
C GLU A 97 3.70 -5.27 -5.63
N GLU A 98 3.32 -6.33 -4.92
CA GLU A 98 3.15 -6.30 -3.47
C GLU A 98 4.48 -6.03 -2.75
N LYS A 99 5.56 -6.74 -3.13
CA LYS A 99 6.91 -6.49 -2.61
C LYS A 99 7.36 -5.05 -2.89
N ARG A 100 7.04 -4.52 -4.08
CA ARG A 100 7.34 -3.14 -4.46
C ARG A 100 6.61 -2.14 -3.58
N LYS A 101 5.32 -2.35 -3.28
CA LYS A 101 4.55 -1.44 -2.41
C LYS A 101 5.08 -1.41 -0.98
N VAL A 102 5.54 -2.54 -0.45
CA VAL A 102 6.25 -2.58 0.84
C VAL A 102 7.51 -1.69 0.79
N LYS A 103 8.35 -1.85 -0.24
CA LYS A 103 9.55 -1.01 -0.44
C LYS A 103 9.23 0.48 -0.60
N VAL A 104 8.15 0.81 -1.32
CA VAL A 104 7.67 2.20 -1.47
C VAL A 104 7.28 2.78 -0.13
N THR A 105 6.56 2.02 0.70
CA THR A 105 6.13 2.44 2.03
C THR A 105 7.33 2.72 2.93
N ILE A 106 8.33 1.83 2.96
CA ILE A 106 9.61 2.06 3.67
C ILE A 106 10.24 3.38 3.22
N LYS A 107 10.38 3.58 1.90
CA LYS A 107 11.04 4.77 1.36
C LYS A 107 10.31 6.06 1.68
N ALA A 108 8.99 6.07 1.54
CA ALA A 108 8.17 7.25 1.81
C ALA A 108 8.23 7.63 3.30
N MET A 109 8.07 6.65 4.18
CA MET A 109 8.12 6.86 5.63
C MET A 109 9.50 7.37 6.09
N TYR A 110 10.60 6.72 5.69
CA TYR A 110 11.95 7.16 6.07
C TYR A 110 12.30 8.53 5.51
N LYS A 111 11.86 8.83 4.27
CA LYS A 111 12.02 10.15 3.67
C LYS A 111 11.31 11.22 4.50
N HIS A 112 10.09 10.95 4.96
CA HIS A 112 9.37 11.88 5.81
C HIS A 112 10.06 12.07 7.16
N PHE A 113 10.21 10.98 7.94
CA PHE A 113 10.66 11.09 9.33
C PHE A 113 12.15 11.43 9.52
N LEU A 114 13.02 11.03 8.60
CA LEU A 114 14.48 11.18 8.75
C LEU A 114 15.12 12.01 7.64
N GLY A 115 14.36 12.31 6.60
CA GLY A 115 14.82 13.05 5.42
C GLY A 115 14.12 14.39 5.22
N GLU A 116 13.24 14.80 6.15
CA GLU A 116 12.46 16.04 6.11
C GLU A 116 11.70 16.24 4.79
N ASP A 117 11.26 15.14 4.16
CA ASP A 117 10.67 15.14 2.83
C ASP A 117 11.58 15.64 1.67
N LEU A 118 12.86 15.89 1.95
CA LEU A 118 13.84 16.41 0.98
C LEU A 118 14.71 15.30 0.37
N TYR A 119 15.21 14.37 1.19
CA TYR A 119 16.15 13.34 0.72
C TYR A 119 15.83 11.94 1.25
N TYR A 120 16.45 10.92 0.65
CA TYR A 120 16.38 9.55 1.16
C TYR A 120 17.61 9.27 2.04
N PRO A 121 17.44 8.96 3.34
CA PRO A 121 18.55 8.62 4.22
C PRO A 121 19.40 7.45 3.70
N LYS A 122 20.68 7.40 4.08
CA LYS A 122 21.63 6.36 3.61
C LYS A 122 21.16 4.93 3.88
N GLN A 123 20.36 4.74 4.92
CA GLN A 123 19.76 3.46 5.31
C GLN A 123 18.85 2.85 4.23
N ILE A 124 18.18 3.71 3.44
CA ILE A 124 17.14 3.30 2.48
C ILE A 124 17.38 3.79 1.05
N ALA A 125 18.37 4.65 0.81
CA ALA A 125 18.67 5.23 -0.51
C ALA A 125 18.89 4.17 -1.60
N TRP A 126 19.47 3.02 -1.23
CA TRP A 126 19.77 1.90 -2.13
C TRP A 126 18.54 1.07 -2.54
N ILE A 127 17.41 1.21 -1.84
CA ILE A 127 16.20 0.43 -2.12
C ILE A 127 15.59 0.90 -3.45
N LYS A 128 15.46 -0.04 -4.40
CA LYS A 128 14.82 0.19 -5.69
C LYS A 128 13.31 -0.06 -5.59
N THR A 129 12.52 0.85 -6.13
CA THR A 129 11.04 0.81 -6.14
C THR A 129 10.44 0.83 -7.53
N THR A 130 11.28 0.77 -8.58
CA THR A 130 10.85 0.65 -9.96
C THR A 130 10.14 -0.70 -10.15
N GLY A 131 8.91 -0.66 -10.67
CA GLY A 131 8.15 -1.87 -10.96
C GLY A 131 8.57 -2.51 -12.28
N SER A 132 8.28 -3.80 -12.42
CA SER A 132 8.24 -4.42 -13.75
C SER A 132 7.12 -3.80 -14.56
N LYS A 133 7.34 -3.54 -15.85
CA LYS A 133 6.25 -3.16 -16.74
C LYS A 133 5.36 -4.39 -16.91
N ASN A 134 4.15 -4.38 -16.33
CA ASN A 134 3.12 -5.34 -16.72
C ASN A 134 2.83 -5.09 -18.21
N LYS A 135 3.37 -5.96 -19.06
CA LYS A 135 3.06 -5.98 -20.47
C LYS A 135 1.96 -7.01 -20.65
N MET A 136 0.69 -6.58 -20.56
CA MET A 136 -0.33 -7.31 -21.31
C MET A 136 0.04 -7.18 -22.77
N LEU A 137 0.22 -8.30 -23.45
CA LEU A 137 0.45 -8.31 -24.88
C LEU A 137 -0.89 -8.09 -25.59
N PRO A 138 -0.91 -7.54 -26.81
CA PRO A 138 -2.15 -7.42 -27.59
C PRO A 138 -2.89 -8.75 -27.76
N GLN A 139 -2.15 -9.86 -27.76
CA GLN A 139 -2.69 -11.22 -27.85
C GLN A 139 -3.40 -11.67 -26.56
N ASP A 140 -3.13 -11.01 -25.43
CA ASP A 140 -3.80 -11.27 -24.15
C ASP A 140 -5.14 -10.48 -24.02
N LEU A 141 -5.48 -9.65 -25.00
CA LEU A 141 -6.72 -8.88 -25.02
C LEU A 141 -7.85 -9.68 -25.67
N LEU A 142 -9.07 -9.46 -25.19
CA LEU A 142 -10.28 -10.00 -25.80
C LEU A 142 -10.46 -9.44 -27.21
N THR A 143 -10.77 -10.33 -28.14
CA THR A 143 -11.17 -9.98 -29.50
C THR A 143 -12.60 -9.45 -29.54
N GLU A 144 -12.93 -8.71 -30.59
CA GLU A 144 -14.29 -8.19 -30.80
C GLU A 144 -15.34 -9.32 -30.79
N ASP A 145 -15.06 -10.45 -31.43
CA ASP A 145 -15.93 -11.62 -31.45
C ASP A 145 -16.15 -12.20 -30.05
N GLU A 146 -15.12 -12.22 -29.20
CA GLU A 146 -15.26 -12.66 -27.80
C GLU A 146 -16.12 -11.69 -26.99
N ILE A 147 -16.00 -10.39 -27.22
CA ILE A 147 -16.83 -9.37 -26.57
C ILE A 147 -18.30 -9.48 -27.01
N LEU A 148 -18.56 -9.67 -28.30
CA LEU A 148 -19.93 -9.86 -28.81
C LEU A 148 -20.58 -11.10 -28.21
N LYS A 149 -19.82 -12.19 -28.04
CA LYS A 149 -20.29 -13.39 -27.32
C LYS A 149 -20.59 -13.07 -25.85
N LEU A 150 -19.72 -12.35 -25.14
CA LEU A 150 -19.96 -11.95 -23.75
C LEU A 150 -21.26 -11.14 -23.60
N ILE A 151 -21.53 -10.21 -24.53
CA ILE A 151 -22.78 -9.45 -24.56
C ILE A 151 -23.98 -10.36 -24.86
N GLN A 152 -23.88 -11.24 -25.85
CA GLN A 152 -24.97 -12.12 -26.26
C GLN A 152 -25.42 -13.05 -25.10
N TYR A 153 -24.46 -13.66 -24.41
CA TYR A 153 -24.71 -14.66 -23.36
C TYR A 153 -24.93 -14.07 -21.96
N SER A 154 -24.75 -12.76 -21.77
CA SER A 154 -25.08 -12.10 -20.49
C SER A 154 -26.59 -12.13 -20.23
N LYS A 155 -26.98 -12.43 -18.98
CA LYS A 155 -28.38 -12.66 -18.61
C LYS A 155 -29.20 -11.38 -18.53
N ASP A 156 -28.61 -10.31 -18.00
CA ASP A 156 -29.30 -9.06 -17.72
C ASP A 156 -28.89 -7.94 -18.68
N LEU A 157 -29.85 -7.09 -19.06
CA LEU A 157 -29.62 -5.94 -19.96
C LEU A 157 -28.56 -4.97 -19.41
N ARG A 158 -28.50 -4.82 -18.08
CA ARG A 158 -27.49 -4.01 -17.41
C ARG A 158 -26.08 -4.50 -17.73
N ASP A 159 -25.82 -5.79 -17.58
CA ASP A 159 -24.47 -6.34 -17.76
C ASP A 159 -24.05 -6.27 -19.23
N LYS A 160 -25.01 -6.45 -20.16
CA LYS A 160 -24.80 -6.20 -21.59
C LYS A 160 -24.34 -4.77 -21.87
N ALA A 161 -25.03 -3.79 -21.29
CA ALA A 161 -24.69 -2.37 -21.44
C ALA A 161 -23.33 -2.03 -20.84
N ILE A 162 -23.02 -2.58 -19.65
CA ILE A 162 -21.71 -2.42 -19.00
C ILE A 162 -20.58 -2.94 -19.88
N ILE A 163 -20.69 -4.17 -20.40
CA ILE A 163 -19.66 -4.78 -21.26
C ILE A 163 -19.47 -3.96 -22.53
N ALA A 164 -20.58 -3.57 -23.20
CA ALA A 164 -20.52 -2.77 -24.43
C ALA A 164 -19.86 -1.40 -24.19
N LEU A 165 -20.24 -0.69 -23.14
CA LEU A 165 -19.67 0.63 -22.81
C LEU A 165 -18.19 0.57 -22.46
N LEU A 166 -17.78 -0.41 -21.65
CA LEU A 166 -16.37 -0.58 -21.28
C LEU A 166 -15.49 -0.89 -22.50
N PHE A 167 -15.98 -1.71 -23.42
CA PHE A 167 -15.25 -2.05 -24.64
C PHE A 167 -15.17 -0.87 -25.62
N ASP A 168 -16.30 -0.20 -25.89
CA ASP A 168 -16.38 0.85 -26.91
C ASP A 168 -15.61 2.11 -26.50
N THR A 169 -15.70 2.50 -25.22
CA THR A 169 -15.09 3.74 -24.73
C THR A 169 -13.68 3.55 -24.16
N GLY A 170 -13.32 2.32 -23.78
CA GLY A 170 -12.10 2.03 -23.04
C GLY A 170 -12.02 2.69 -21.66
N MET A 171 -13.14 3.16 -21.10
CA MET A 171 -13.18 3.76 -19.77
C MET A 171 -12.88 2.74 -18.67
N ARG A 172 -12.35 3.20 -17.53
CA ARG A 172 -12.15 2.34 -16.36
C ARG A 172 -13.48 2.09 -15.67
N ILE A 173 -13.61 0.95 -15.00
CA ILE A 173 -14.82 0.59 -14.23
C ILE A 173 -15.22 1.63 -13.18
N GLY A 174 -14.28 2.42 -12.64
CA GLY A 174 -14.59 3.49 -11.69
C GLY A 174 -15.02 4.82 -12.32
N GLU A 175 -14.99 4.91 -13.65
CA GLU A 175 -15.48 6.04 -14.44
C GLU A 175 -16.92 5.79 -14.95
N LEU A 176 -17.38 4.53 -14.92
CA LEU A 176 -18.74 4.07 -15.23
C LEU A 176 -19.67 4.22 -14.01
#